data_AF-A0A518WMJ1-F1
#
_entry.id   AF-A0A518WMJ1-F1
#
_cell.length_a   1.000
_cell.length_b   1.000
_cell.length_c   1.000
_cell.angle_alpha   90.00
_cell.angle_beta   90.00
_cell.angle_gamma   90.00
#
_symmetry.space_group_name_H-M   'P 1'
#
loop_
_entity.id
_entity.type
_entity.pdbx_description
1 polymer ?
#
loop_
_entity_poly.entity_id
_entity_poly.type
_entity_poly.pdbx_seq_one_letter_code
_entity_poly.pdbx_strand_id
1 'polypeptide(L)'
;MSRELHRFYRSLAQDTDPGGLVPPALVRRYADRRARLRAAAGVLAVAALVGGTAAGTRFVFTAAPGTPAGPPSSPPGTGVSVPAPAVSPAEPVTSVPAASALTGSAGRSPAGTVGPTATSPSGRPPTAIPDAAFFTLAAANETGMRATFDAGPTLPQLCGAHPGDSGVVQRRGRALAFRYADTPKGYVPDGSYRHTVTLYRAGRAEEALGELRAAVRDCPVQQSSDTPGVTSRYRLLGGGGYGDESVLFELRRSYSEGAGDPAGADEIRLVRAIRLGDVVTVLWEQGWEGTSSDRSQVDADSRRAVDALRDWLD
;
A
#
# COMPACT_ATOMS: atom_id res chain seq x y z
N MET A 1 11.62 -49.59 -40.35
CA MET A 1 12.40 -48.73 -39.44
C MET A 1 12.53 -47.27 -39.91
N SER A 2 13.24 -46.94 -41.00
CA SER A 2 13.51 -45.53 -41.36
C SER A 2 12.25 -44.67 -41.56
N ARG A 3 11.18 -45.23 -42.16
CA ARG A 3 9.88 -44.57 -42.34
C ARG A 3 9.10 -44.36 -41.04
N GLU A 4 9.30 -45.18 -40.01
CA GLU A 4 8.69 -44.96 -38.70
C GLU A 4 9.40 -43.87 -37.90
N LEU A 5 10.74 -43.85 -37.93
CA LEU A 5 11.53 -42.74 -37.39
C LEU A 5 11.09 -41.38 -37.98
N HIS A 6 10.88 -41.32 -39.30
CA HIS A 6 10.36 -40.12 -39.98
C HIS A 6 8.91 -39.75 -39.59
N ARG A 7 8.07 -40.71 -39.17
CA ARG A 7 6.76 -40.40 -38.59
C ARG A 7 6.88 -39.86 -37.17
N PHE A 8 7.70 -40.50 -36.34
CA PHE A 8 7.88 -40.14 -34.93
C PHE A 8 8.51 -38.74 -34.77
N TYR A 9 9.48 -38.40 -35.62
CA TYR A 9 10.05 -37.05 -35.67
C TYR A 9 9.04 -36.00 -36.14
N ARG A 10 8.10 -36.38 -37.01
CA ARG A 10 7.05 -35.48 -37.50
C ARG A 10 5.94 -35.25 -36.49
N SER A 11 5.53 -36.25 -35.71
CA SER A 11 4.57 -36.05 -34.62
C SER A 11 5.17 -35.18 -33.51
N LEU A 12 6.43 -35.43 -33.10
CA LEU A 12 7.13 -34.56 -32.14
C LEU A 12 7.22 -33.10 -32.62
N ALA A 13 7.43 -32.88 -33.92
CA ALA A 13 7.43 -31.55 -34.53
C ALA A 13 6.04 -30.93 -34.72
N GLN A 14 4.95 -31.65 -34.41
CA GLN A 14 3.56 -31.16 -34.43
C GLN A 14 2.97 -31.01 -33.01
N ASP A 15 3.45 -31.79 -32.04
CA ASP A 15 3.16 -31.63 -30.60
C ASP A 15 4.01 -30.51 -29.94
N THR A 16 4.90 -29.86 -30.70
CA THR A 16 5.62 -28.66 -30.23
C THR A 16 4.74 -27.44 -30.47
N ASP A 17 4.23 -26.84 -29.38
CA ASP A 17 3.35 -25.68 -29.39
C ASP A 17 3.80 -24.54 -30.34
N PRO A 18 2.88 -23.84 -31.03
CA PRO A 18 3.20 -22.60 -31.75
C PRO A 18 3.55 -21.44 -30.80
N GLY A 19 3.44 -21.63 -29.48
CA GLY A 19 4.06 -20.80 -28.46
C GLY A 19 5.58 -20.87 -28.56
N GLY A 20 6.17 -19.96 -29.34
CA GLY A 20 7.59 -19.97 -29.67
C GLY A 20 8.53 -20.08 -28.47
N LEU A 21 9.63 -20.84 -28.67
CA LEU A 21 10.60 -21.23 -27.63
C LEU A 21 10.89 -20.11 -26.63
N VAL A 22 10.65 -20.41 -25.35
CA VAL A 22 10.86 -19.49 -24.22
C VAL A 22 12.20 -18.75 -24.37
N PRO A 23 12.21 -17.41 -24.48
CA PRO A 23 13.43 -16.65 -24.78
C PRO A 23 14.61 -17.06 -23.89
N PRO A 24 15.82 -17.26 -24.44
CA PRO A 24 16.95 -17.81 -23.68
C PRO A 24 17.37 -16.95 -22.48
N ALA A 25 16.99 -15.66 -22.46
CA ALA A 25 17.12 -14.79 -21.28
C ALA A 25 16.25 -15.25 -20.09
N LEU A 26 15.02 -15.73 -20.31
CA LEU A 26 14.17 -16.30 -19.27
C LEU A 26 14.72 -17.64 -18.78
N VAL A 27 15.17 -18.50 -19.71
CA VAL A 27 15.81 -19.79 -19.34
C VAL A 27 17.04 -19.56 -18.46
N ARG A 28 17.87 -18.56 -18.78
CA ARG A 28 19.01 -18.12 -17.93
C ARG A 28 18.53 -17.59 -16.57
N ARG A 29 17.52 -16.71 -16.51
CA ARG A 29 16.93 -16.24 -15.24
C ARG A 29 16.48 -17.39 -14.33
N TYR A 30 15.82 -18.42 -14.87
CA TYR A 30 15.41 -19.59 -14.08
C TYR A 30 16.61 -20.44 -13.61
N ALA A 31 17.64 -20.60 -14.42
CA ALA A 31 18.88 -21.30 -14.04
C ALA A 31 19.62 -20.56 -12.91
N ASP A 32 19.82 -19.24 -13.06
CA ASP A 32 20.52 -18.39 -12.09
C ASP A 32 19.75 -18.33 -10.76
N ARG A 33 18.41 -18.23 -10.79
CA ARG A 33 17.58 -18.28 -9.56
C ARG A 33 17.78 -19.60 -8.82
N ARG A 34 17.89 -20.72 -9.53
CA ARG A 34 18.15 -22.06 -8.93
C ARG A 34 19.58 -22.23 -8.42
N ALA A 35 20.56 -21.52 -9.00
CA ALA A 35 21.93 -21.45 -8.48
C ALA A 35 22.00 -20.60 -7.20
N ARG A 36 21.40 -19.41 -7.19
CA ARG A 36 21.34 -18.50 -6.01
C ARG A 36 20.67 -19.17 -4.80
N LEU A 37 19.57 -19.91 -5.00
CA LEU A 37 18.90 -20.68 -3.93
C LEU A 37 19.82 -21.73 -3.29
N ARG A 38 20.66 -22.42 -4.07
CA ARG A 38 21.64 -23.40 -3.55
C ARG A 38 22.77 -22.72 -2.78
N ALA A 39 23.25 -21.58 -3.25
CA ALA A 39 24.27 -20.80 -2.55
C ALA A 39 23.77 -20.29 -1.18
N ALA A 40 22.56 -19.73 -1.12
CA ALA A 40 21.97 -19.25 0.13
C ALA A 40 21.78 -20.37 1.17
N ALA A 41 21.32 -21.55 0.74
CA ALA A 41 21.20 -22.73 1.61
C ALA A 41 22.56 -23.19 2.17
N GLY A 42 23.62 -23.14 1.36
CA GLY A 42 24.98 -23.46 1.80
C GLY A 42 25.53 -22.48 2.84
N VAL A 43 25.32 -21.18 2.66
CA VAL A 43 25.77 -20.15 3.61
C VAL A 43 25.11 -20.30 4.98
N LEU A 44 23.80 -20.59 5.02
CA LEU A 44 23.08 -20.85 6.28
C LEU A 44 23.62 -22.10 7.03
N ALA A 45 23.95 -23.16 6.30
CA ALA A 45 24.54 -24.37 6.89
C ALA A 45 25.92 -24.10 7.52
N VAL A 46 26.78 -23.30 6.87
CA VAL A 46 28.08 -22.90 7.43
C VAL A 46 27.91 -21.98 8.65
N ALA A 47 26.98 -21.01 8.57
CA ALA A 47 26.72 -20.09 9.68
C ALA A 47 26.22 -20.82 10.96
N ALA A 48 25.34 -21.81 10.80
CA ALA A 48 24.87 -22.63 11.93
C ALA A 48 26.03 -23.44 12.58
N LEU A 49 26.95 -23.97 11.76
CA LEU A 49 28.08 -24.77 12.22
C LEU A 49 29.13 -23.93 12.96
N VAL A 50 29.33 -22.67 12.56
CA VAL A 50 30.18 -21.70 13.28
C VAL A 50 29.49 -21.16 14.55
N GLY A 51 28.16 -20.96 14.53
CA GLY A 51 27.41 -20.53 15.72
C GLY A 51 27.40 -21.57 16.84
N GLY A 52 27.32 -22.86 16.50
CA GLY A 52 27.27 -23.96 17.47
C GLY A 52 28.52 -24.09 18.35
N THR A 53 29.71 -23.76 17.84
CA THR A 53 30.97 -23.91 18.60
C THR A 53 31.20 -22.77 19.61
N ALA A 54 30.65 -21.58 19.36
CA ALA A 54 30.80 -20.42 20.24
C ALA A 54 30.00 -20.52 21.55
N ALA A 55 28.88 -21.24 21.56
CA ALA A 55 28.01 -21.37 22.73
C ALA A 55 28.51 -22.41 23.76
N GLY A 56 29.19 -23.47 23.30
CA GLY A 56 29.56 -24.61 24.15
C GLY A 56 30.64 -24.31 25.21
N THR A 57 31.48 -23.30 25.00
CA THR A 57 32.66 -23.03 25.86
C THR A 57 32.35 -22.24 27.14
N ARG A 58 31.18 -21.61 27.25
CA ARG A 58 30.83 -20.76 28.42
C ARG A 58 30.18 -21.48 29.60
N PHE A 59 29.77 -22.74 29.45
CA PHE A 59 29.02 -23.47 30.49
C PHE A 59 29.88 -24.32 31.46
N VAL A 60 31.21 -24.23 31.39
CA VAL A 60 32.12 -25.13 32.15
C VAL A 60 32.79 -24.46 33.37
N PHE A 61 32.74 -23.13 33.50
CA PHE A 61 33.50 -22.38 34.54
C PHE A 61 32.62 -21.54 35.48
N THR A 62 31.79 -22.19 36.29
CA THR A 62 31.19 -21.58 37.50
C THR A 62 31.16 -22.57 38.68
N ALA A 63 32.28 -22.68 39.39
CA ALA A 63 32.37 -23.31 40.71
C ALA A 63 33.18 -22.40 41.65
N ALA A 64 32.65 -22.14 42.84
CA ALA A 64 33.19 -21.27 43.90
C ALA A 64 33.88 -22.13 45.01
N PRO A 65 34.34 -21.63 46.19
CA PRO A 65 34.27 -20.26 46.76
C PRO A 65 35.55 -19.74 47.49
N GLY A 66 35.50 -18.53 48.08
CA GLY A 66 36.49 -18.03 49.05
C GLY A 66 36.36 -16.53 49.42
N THR A 67 36.49 -16.18 50.71
CA THR A 67 36.31 -14.84 51.35
C THR A 67 37.54 -14.46 52.20
N PRO A 68 37.63 -13.29 52.89
CA PRO A 68 37.24 -11.89 52.58
C PRO A 68 38.38 -10.85 52.88
N ALA A 69 38.13 -9.53 52.67
CA ALA A 69 38.95 -8.42 53.23
C ALA A 69 38.11 -7.14 53.49
N GLY A 70 38.62 -6.19 54.29
CA GLY A 70 37.85 -5.08 54.92
C GLY A 70 38.09 -3.62 54.43
N PRO A 71 37.44 -2.63 55.08
CA PRO A 71 37.24 -1.22 54.63
C PRO A 71 38.35 -0.25 55.15
N PRO A 72 38.44 1.08 54.79
CA PRO A 72 37.40 2.12 54.57
C PRO A 72 37.57 2.94 53.24
N SER A 73 36.96 4.11 52.92
CA SER A 73 36.28 5.20 53.67
C SER A 73 35.23 5.99 52.83
N SER A 74 34.46 6.88 53.49
CA SER A 74 33.58 7.94 52.94
C SER A 74 33.67 9.20 53.85
N PRO A 75 32.99 10.36 53.65
CA PRO A 75 32.15 10.91 52.55
C PRO A 75 32.80 12.23 52.01
N PRO A 76 32.12 13.34 51.59
CA PRO A 76 30.76 13.63 51.08
C PRO A 76 30.78 14.10 49.59
N GLY A 77 29.72 14.57 48.92
CA GLY A 77 28.30 14.72 49.28
C GLY A 77 27.78 16.15 49.13
N THR A 78 27.17 16.47 47.97
CA THR A 78 26.50 17.76 47.70
C THR A 78 25.27 17.55 46.81
N GLY A 79 24.14 18.20 47.12
CA GLY A 79 22.92 18.22 46.30
C GLY A 79 22.69 19.58 45.64
N VAL A 80 21.42 20.04 45.60
CA VAL A 80 20.94 21.35 45.07
C VAL A 80 20.87 21.42 43.54
N SER A 81 19.79 21.88 42.88
CA SER A 81 18.38 22.08 43.28
C SER A 81 17.45 22.16 42.05
N VAL A 82 16.13 22.00 42.27
CA VAL A 82 15.07 22.36 41.31
C VAL A 82 14.60 23.79 41.55
N PRO A 83 14.25 24.55 40.49
CA PRO A 83 13.01 25.34 40.57
C PRO A 83 12.16 25.39 39.27
N ALA A 84 10.84 25.29 39.46
CA ALA A 84 9.78 25.96 38.68
C ALA A 84 9.05 26.92 39.67
N PRO A 85 8.31 27.99 39.28
CA PRO A 85 7.20 28.08 38.30
C PRO A 85 7.53 29.09 37.17
N ALA A 86 6.66 29.81 36.42
CA ALA A 86 5.22 30.14 36.42
C ALA A 86 4.72 30.31 34.94
N VAL A 87 3.45 30.27 34.53
CA VAL A 87 2.09 30.56 35.09
C VAL A 87 1.62 32.03 34.94
N SER A 88 0.47 32.19 34.24
CA SER A 88 -0.43 33.37 34.13
C SER A 88 0.00 34.59 33.27
N PRO A 89 -0.95 35.42 32.76
CA PRO A 89 -2.36 35.14 32.40
C PRO A 89 -2.85 35.77 31.05
N ALA A 90 -4.17 35.63 30.83
CA ALA A 90 -5.11 36.06 29.78
C ALA A 90 -5.15 37.60 29.45
N GLU A 91 -6.07 38.24 28.68
CA GLU A 91 -7.49 37.96 28.30
C GLU A 91 -7.85 38.33 26.81
N PRO A 92 -8.98 38.98 26.38
CA PRO A 92 -9.66 38.57 25.14
C PRO A 92 -9.89 39.69 24.09
N VAL A 93 -10.54 39.35 22.96
CA VAL A 93 -11.30 40.32 22.15
C VAL A 93 -12.59 39.69 21.61
N THR A 94 -13.70 40.40 21.82
CA THR A 94 -15.05 40.07 21.31
C THR A 94 -15.46 41.06 20.23
N SER A 95 -15.93 40.60 19.07
CA SER A 95 -16.76 41.44 18.18
C SER A 95 -17.60 40.62 17.18
N VAL A 96 -18.92 40.83 17.29
CA VAL A 96 -20.04 40.28 16.51
C VAL A 96 -21.21 41.27 16.71
N PRO A 97 -22.17 41.50 15.79
CA PRO A 97 -22.29 41.12 14.37
C PRO A 97 -22.37 42.34 13.43
N ALA A 98 -22.57 42.09 12.13
CA ALA A 98 -23.37 42.97 11.27
C ALA A 98 -24.18 42.12 10.29
N ALA A 99 -25.47 42.42 10.13
CA ALA A 99 -26.36 41.74 9.19
C ALA A 99 -26.90 42.74 8.16
N SER A 100 -27.01 42.32 6.91
CA SER A 100 -27.69 43.07 5.84
C SER A 100 -28.62 42.13 5.09
N ALA A 101 -29.92 42.25 5.36
CA ALA A 101 -30.96 41.64 4.54
C ALA A 101 -31.44 42.68 3.52
N LEU A 102 -31.63 42.26 2.26
CA LEU A 102 -32.39 43.03 1.27
C LEU A 102 -33.43 42.13 0.61
N THR A 103 -34.58 42.72 0.30
CA THR A 103 -35.82 42.03 -0.06
C THR A 103 -36.20 42.26 -1.52
N GLY A 104 -36.90 41.28 -2.10
CA GLY A 104 -37.52 41.38 -3.43
C GLY A 104 -37.13 40.22 -4.36
N SER A 105 -38.03 39.64 -5.16
CA SER A 105 -39.49 39.83 -5.21
C SER A 105 -40.17 38.54 -5.69
N ALA A 106 -41.50 38.48 -5.60
CA ALA A 106 -42.28 37.26 -5.87
C ALA A 106 -42.60 37.06 -7.37
N GLY A 107 -42.61 35.80 -7.81
CA GLY A 107 -43.18 35.32 -9.07
C GLY A 107 -43.82 33.94 -8.86
N ARG A 108 -44.99 33.67 -9.46
CA ARG A 108 -45.87 32.58 -9.03
C ARG A 108 -46.37 31.71 -10.19
N SER A 109 -46.00 30.42 -10.18
CA SER A 109 -46.76 29.28 -10.76
C SER A 109 -46.91 29.20 -12.30
N PRO A 110 -47.32 28.04 -12.86
CA PRO A 110 -46.98 26.65 -12.49
C PRO A 110 -46.62 25.77 -13.72
N ALA A 111 -46.51 24.45 -13.48
CA ALA A 111 -46.29 23.35 -14.44
C ALA A 111 -44.86 23.21 -15.02
N GLY A 112 -44.39 21.99 -15.33
CA GLY A 112 -44.98 20.69 -15.02
C GLY A 112 -44.45 19.53 -15.86
N THR A 113 -43.31 18.94 -15.47
CA THR A 113 -42.78 17.69 -16.04
C THR A 113 -42.27 16.79 -14.91
N VAL A 114 -42.56 15.49 -14.99
CA VAL A 114 -42.12 14.50 -13.99
C VAL A 114 -40.65 14.16 -14.22
N GLY A 115 -39.78 14.58 -13.31
CA GLY A 115 -38.42 14.03 -13.21
C GLY A 115 -38.45 12.62 -12.60
N PRO A 116 -37.54 11.71 -12.98
CA PRO A 116 -37.46 10.39 -12.36
C PRO A 116 -37.12 10.54 -10.87
N THR A 117 -37.88 9.87 -10.00
CA THR A 117 -37.65 9.87 -8.56
C THR A 117 -36.34 9.18 -8.24
N ALA A 118 -35.27 9.96 -8.06
CA ALA A 118 -34.07 9.49 -7.39
C ALA A 118 -34.41 9.22 -5.92
N THR A 119 -34.68 7.95 -5.60
CA THR A 119 -34.87 7.49 -4.22
C THR A 119 -33.52 7.50 -3.49
N SER A 120 -33.06 8.69 -3.10
CA SER A 120 -31.92 8.83 -2.20
C SER A 120 -32.20 8.06 -0.90
N PRO A 121 -31.33 7.14 -0.46
CA PRO A 121 -31.51 6.48 0.83
C PRO A 121 -31.60 7.52 1.94
N SER A 122 -32.71 7.55 2.69
CA SER A 122 -32.90 8.48 3.81
C SER A 122 -32.15 8.04 5.07
N GLY A 123 -30.96 7.47 4.87
CA GLY A 123 -30.06 7.04 5.92
C GLY A 123 -29.36 8.23 6.58
N ARG A 124 -29.07 8.11 7.87
CA ARG A 124 -28.08 8.97 8.52
C ARG A 124 -26.72 8.67 7.87
N PRO A 125 -25.94 9.68 7.41
CA PRO A 125 -24.63 9.43 6.83
C PRO A 125 -23.77 8.63 7.81
N PRO A 126 -23.08 7.57 7.35
CA PRO A 126 -22.42 6.62 8.25
C PRO A 126 -21.31 7.32 9.04
N THR A 127 -21.25 7.09 10.35
CA THR A 127 -20.24 7.70 11.24
C THR A 127 -19.11 6.74 11.60
N ALA A 128 -19.11 5.53 11.02
CA ALA A 128 -18.14 4.48 11.27
C ALA A 128 -17.94 3.63 10.00
N ILE A 129 -16.69 3.41 9.62
CA ILE A 129 -16.28 2.52 8.51
C ILE A 129 -16.17 1.08 9.06
N PRO A 130 -17.05 0.13 8.66
CA PRO A 130 -16.98 -1.26 9.08
C PRO A 130 -15.93 -2.04 8.28
N ASP A 131 -15.68 -3.29 8.66
CA ASP A 131 -14.78 -4.18 7.91
C ASP A 131 -15.36 -4.57 6.54
N ALA A 132 -16.71 -4.60 6.42
CA ALA A 132 -17.42 -4.89 5.17
C ALA A 132 -17.15 -3.86 4.06
N ALA A 133 -16.83 -2.61 4.41
CA ALA A 133 -16.45 -1.57 3.46
C ALA A 133 -15.14 -1.87 2.69
N PHE A 134 -14.43 -2.95 3.05
CA PHE A 134 -13.18 -3.35 2.42
C PHE A 134 -13.31 -4.64 1.61
N PHE A 135 -13.15 -4.56 0.29
CA PHE A 135 -13.24 -5.69 -0.66
C PHE A 135 -12.57 -6.99 -0.21
N THR A 136 -13.12 -8.13 -0.62
CA THR A 136 -12.49 -9.46 -0.50
C THR A 136 -11.81 -9.86 -1.81
N LEU A 137 -10.60 -10.42 -1.71
CA LEU A 137 -9.87 -10.95 -2.86
C LEU A 137 -10.70 -12.03 -3.58
N ALA A 138 -10.40 -12.28 -4.85
CA ALA A 138 -10.83 -13.52 -5.48
C ALA A 138 -10.18 -14.72 -4.76
N ALA A 139 -10.93 -15.81 -4.52
CA ALA A 139 -10.43 -16.98 -3.79
C ALA A 139 -9.17 -17.62 -4.43
N ALA A 140 -8.97 -17.45 -5.74
CA ALA A 140 -7.73 -17.86 -6.41
C ALA A 140 -6.51 -17.06 -5.94
N ASN A 141 -6.69 -15.77 -5.66
CA ASN A 141 -5.65 -14.80 -5.32
C ASN A 141 -5.36 -14.75 -3.80
N GLU A 142 -6.11 -15.48 -2.97
CA GLU A 142 -5.91 -15.53 -1.51
C GLU A 142 -4.60 -16.23 -1.11
N THR A 143 -3.72 -15.50 -0.42
CA THR A 143 -2.45 -16.03 0.13
C THR A 143 -2.65 -16.93 1.35
N GLY A 144 -3.80 -16.87 2.02
CA GLY A 144 -4.00 -17.44 3.36
C GLY A 144 -3.38 -16.61 4.49
N MET A 145 -2.70 -15.50 4.18
CA MET A 145 -2.21 -14.56 5.18
C MET A 145 -3.37 -13.69 5.70
N ARG A 146 -3.39 -13.43 7.01
CA ARG A 146 -4.42 -12.58 7.63
C ARG A 146 -4.18 -11.11 7.28
N ALA A 147 -5.19 -10.43 6.74
CA ALA A 147 -5.16 -8.99 6.54
C ALA A 147 -5.05 -8.24 7.89
N THR A 148 -4.28 -7.15 7.92
CA THR A 148 -4.07 -6.32 9.11
C THR A 148 -4.75 -4.97 8.94
N PHE A 149 -5.32 -4.43 10.02
CA PHE A 149 -5.84 -3.05 10.06
C PHE A 149 -4.90 -2.16 10.87
N ASP A 150 -4.49 -1.04 10.31
CA ASP A 150 -3.46 -0.16 10.88
C ASP A 150 -3.55 1.27 10.29
N ALA A 151 -2.84 2.22 10.90
CA ALA A 151 -2.87 3.65 10.56
C ALA A 151 -1.75 4.11 9.59
N GLY A 152 -1.07 3.19 8.89
CA GLY A 152 -0.07 3.51 7.86
C GLY A 152 -0.60 4.35 6.68
N PRO A 153 0.28 4.83 5.79
CA PRO A 153 -0.04 5.82 4.76
C PRO A 153 -1.17 5.39 3.82
N THR A 154 -1.87 6.38 3.27
CA THR A 154 -3.03 6.20 2.36
C THR A 154 -2.61 6.22 0.89
N LEU A 155 -1.57 6.97 0.58
CA LEU A 155 -1.01 7.19 -0.75
C LEU A 155 0.52 7.05 -0.67
N PRO A 156 1.22 6.81 -1.79
CA PRO A 156 2.65 7.11 -1.85
C PRO A 156 2.90 8.59 -1.56
N GLN A 157 4.13 8.95 -1.20
CA GLN A 157 4.50 10.35 -1.08
C GLN A 157 4.32 11.06 -2.43
N LEU A 158 3.76 12.28 -2.41
CA LEU A 158 3.59 13.11 -3.60
C LEU A 158 4.28 14.47 -3.36
N CYS A 159 5.61 14.44 -3.24
CA CYS A 159 6.45 15.63 -3.01
C CYS A 159 6.04 16.47 -1.78
N GLY A 160 5.45 15.84 -0.76
CA GLY A 160 4.92 16.50 0.45
C GLY A 160 3.46 16.96 0.38
N ALA A 161 2.75 16.72 -0.72
CA ALA A 161 1.31 16.98 -0.81
C ALA A 161 0.49 15.94 -0.02
N HIS A 162 -0.57 16.42 0.64
CA HIS A 162 -1.46 15.64 1.51
C HIS A 162 -2.94 15.81 1.07
N PRO A 163 -3.31 15.32 -0.13
CA PRO A 163 -4.62 15.60 -0.74
C PRO A 163 -5.78 15.02 0.09
N GLY A 164 -6.79 15.85 0.36
CA GLY A 164 -8.01 15.52 1.07
C GLY A 164 -7.94 15.62 2.60
N ASP A 165 -6.76 15.63 3.23
CA ASP A 165 -6.62 15.40 4.68
C ASP A 165 -7.38 16.42 5.57
N SER A 166 -7.57 17.65 5.10
CA SER A 166 -8.40 18.67 5.76
C SER A 166 -9.88 18.29 5.90
N GLY A 167 -10.40 17.44 4.99
CA GLY A 167 -11.81 17.08 4.86
C GLY A 167 -12.25 15.81 5.59
N VAL A 168 -11.33 15.07 6.21
CA VAL A 168 -11.59 13.74 6.77
C VAL A 168 -12.49 13.79 8.01
N VAL A 169 -13.45 12.86 8.07
CA VAL A 169 -14.26 12.54 9.26
C VAL A 169 -13.74 11.26 9.92
N GLN A 170 -13.50 10.22 9.13
CA GLN A 170 -12.83 9.00 9.58
C GLN A 170 -12.01 8.39 8.44
N ARG A 171 -10.93 7.70 8.80
CA ARG A 171 -10.12 6.90 7.87
C ARG A 171 -9.76 5.57 8.52
N ARG A 172 -9.79 4.49 7.75
CA ARG A 172 -9.29 3.17 8.15
C ARG A 172 -8.44 2.58 7.03
N GLY A 173 -7.27 2.04 7.37
CA GLY A 173 -6.39 1.33 6.45
C GLY A 173 -6.35 -0.17 6.74
N ARG A 174 -6.23 -0.97 5.68
CA ARG A 174 -6.08 -2.42 5.71
C ARG A 174 -4.97 -2.84 4.75
N ALA A 175 -3.94 -3.50 5.25
CA ALA A 175 -2.95 -4.19 4.41
C ALA A 175 -3.42 -5.62 4.14
N LEU A 176 -3.28 -6.08 2.89
CA LEU A 176 -3.57 -7.47 2.50
C LEU A 176 -2.62 -7.95 1.41
N ALA A 177 -2.11 -9.16 1.55
CA ALA A 177 -1.21 -9.80 0.59
C ALA A 177 -1.99 -10.73 -0.36
N PHE A 178 -1.69 -10.64 -1.66
CA PHE A 178 -2.31 -11.42 -2.73
C PHE A 178 -1.28 -12.22 -3.53
N ARG A 179 -1.75 -13.24 -4.24
CA ARG A 179 -1.03 -13.89 -5.34
C ARG A 179 -1.80 -13.74 -6.65
N TYR A 180 -1.15 -13.95 -7.77
CA TYR A 180 -1.82 -14.20 -9.04
C TYR A 180 -2.48 -15.59 -9.04
N ALA A 181 -3.47 -15.82 -9.92
CA ALA A 181 -4.28 -17.03 -9.90
C ALA A 181 -3.52 -18.30 -10.36
N ASP A 182 -2.45 -18.11 -11.12
CA ASP A 182 -1.53 -19.13 -11.63
C ASP A 182 -0.31 -19.38 -10.70
N THR A 183 -0.06 -18.50 -9.72
CA THR A 183 1.03 -18.64 -8.76
C THR A 183 0.87 -19.91 -7.90
N PRO A 184 1.83 -20.85 -7.92
CA PRO A 184 1.70 -22.12 -7.20
C PRO A 184 1.58 -21.97 -5.68
N LYS A 185 0.82 -22.89 -5.06
CA LYS A 185 0.69 -22.94 -3.60
C LYS A 185 2.06 -23.13 -2.92
N GLY A 186 2.29 -22.40 -1.83
CA GLY A 186 3.55 -22.43 -1.08
C GLY A 186 4.61 -21.43 -1.54
N TYR A 187 4.35 -20.66 -2.60
CA TYR A 187 5.16 -19.49 -2.95
C TYR A 187 4.83 -18.28 -2.05
N VAL A 188 5.73 -17.30 -2.01
CA VAL A 188 5.49 -15.98 -1.42
C VAL A 188 4.38 -15.23 -2.19
N PRO A 189 3.75 -14.20 -1.59
CA PRO A 189 2.82 -13.32 -2.31
C PRO A 189 3.47 -12.70 -3.57
N ASP A 190 2.68 -12.44 -4.60
CA ASP A 190 3.12 -11.64 -5.76
C ASP A 190 2.97 -10.14 -5.50
N GLY A 191 2.07 -9.78 -4.59
CA GLY A 191 1.83 -8.40 -4.24
C GLY A 191 1.10 -8.21 -2.92
N SER A 192 0.97 -6.94 -2.57
CA SER A 192 0.16 -6.49 -1.45
C SER A 192 -0.56 -5.20 -1.81
N TYR A 193 -1.75 -5.01 -1.27
CA TYR A 193 -2.45 -3.74 -1.32
C TYR A 193 -2.39 -3.04 0.04
N ARG A 194 -2.11 -1.75 -0.02
CA ARG A 194 -2.60 -0.79 0.97
C ARG A 194 -3.99 -0.34 0.53
N HIS A 195 -5.02 -0.95 1.11
CA HIS A 195 -6.41 -0.54 0.89
C HIS A 195 -6.85 0.40 2.01
N THR A 196 -7.14 1.65 1.69
CA THR A 196 -7.67 2.62 2.65
C THR A 196 -9.09 3.04 2.26
N VAL A 197 -9.99 3.09 3.23
CA VAL A 197 -11.31 3.73 3.09
C VAL A 197 -11.31 5.01 3.93
N THR A 198 -11.77 6.11 3.34
CA THR A 198 -11.86 7.43 3.98
C THR A 198 -13.26 7.99 3.81
N LEU A 199 -13.90 8.33 4.92
CA LEU A 199 -15.14 9.09 5.00
C LEU A 199 -14.80 10.58 5.14
N TYR A 200 -15.39 11.42 4.30
CA TYR A 200 -15.21 12.87 4.28
C TYR A 200 -16.43 13.60 4.86
N ARG A 201 -16.29 14.91 5.07
CA ARG A 201 -17.42 15.83 5.21
C ARG A 201 -18.03 16.08 3.82
N ALA A 202 -19.33 16.40 3.80
CA ALA A 202 -20.10 16.70 2.58
C ALA A 202 -19.31 17.52 1.54
N GLY A 203 -19.15 16.96 0.34
CA GLY A 203 -18.46 17.58 -0.81
C GLY A 203 -16.92 17.44 -0.81
N ARG A 204 -16.28 17.32 0.36
CA ARG A 204 -14.80 17.25 0.47
C ARG A 204 -14.20 16.02 -0.23
N ALA A 205 -14.98 14.99 -0.53
CA ALA A 205 -14.51 13.80 -1.25
C ALA A 205 -14.19 14.09 -2.73
N GLU A 206 -14.98 14.94 -3.41
CA GLU A 206 -14.72 15.36 -4.79
C GLU A 206 -13.47 16.24 -4.86
N GLU A 207 -13.38 17.20 -3.94
CA GLU A 207 -12.22 18.08 -3.79
C GLU A 207 -10.95 17.27 -3.49
N ALA A 208 -11.02 16.22 -2.66
CA ALA A 208 -9.89 15.32 -2.41
C ALA A 208 -9.38 14.59 -3.69
N LEU A 209 -10.28 14.20 -4.61
CA LEU A 209 -9.90 13.65 -5.92
C LEU A 209 -9.31 14.72 -6.84
N GLY A 210 -9.80 15.96 -6.77
CA GLY A 210 -9.23 17.12 -7.47
C GLY A 210 -7.81 17.46 -6.99
N GLU A 211 -7.63 17.57 -5.67
CA GLU A 211 -6.35 17.77 -4.99
C GLU A 211 -5.36 16.64 -5.32
N LEU A 212 -5.81 15.38 -5.35
CA LEU A 212 -4.98 14.24 -5.77
C LEU A 212 -4.50 14.36 -7.23
N ARG A 213 -5.37 14.79 -8.16
CA ARG A 213 -4.96 15.05 -9.55
C ARG A 213 -3.97 16.20 -9.66
N ALA A 214 -4.07 17.23 -8.82
CA ALA A 214 -3.06 18.29 -8.74
C ALA A 214 -1.72 17.71 -8.26
N ALA A 215 -1.70 17.12 -7.07
CA ALA A 215 -0.50 16.52 -6.47
C ALA A 215 0.26 15.55 -7.40
N VAL A 216 -0.43 14.70 -8.17
CA VAL A 216 0.21 13.78 -9.12
C VAL A 216 0.75 14.47 -10.39
N ARG A 217 0.19 15.62 -10.80
CA ARG A 217 0.73 16.44 -11.92
C ARG A 217 1.90 17.31 -11.45
N ASP A 218 1.79 17.87 -10.25
CA ASP A 218 2.74 18.82 -9.69
C ASP A 218 3.98 18.11 -9.10
N CYS A 219 3.88 16.81 -8.83
CA CYS A 219 4.98 15.91 -8.45
C CYS A 219 5.26 14.87 -9.56
N PRO A 220 5.79 15.24 -10.74
CA PRO A 220 6.07 14.27 -11.81
C PRO A 220 7.26 13.35 -11.50
N VAL A 221 8.19 13.80 -10.65
CA VAL A 221 9.41 13.08 -10.25
C VAL A 221 9.72 13.38 -8.77
N GLN A 222 10.10 12.36 -8.00
CA GLN A 222 10.54 12.49 -6.61
C GLN A 222 11.68 11.52 -6.32
N GLN A 223 12.69 11.93 -5.55
CA GLN A 223 13.64 10.96 -4.96
C GLN A 223 13.00 10.28 -3.74
N SER A 224 13.31 8.99 -3.54
CA SER A 224 12.88 8.26 -2.35
C SER A 224 13.58 8.79 -1.10
N SER A 225 12.81 9.21 -0.08
CA SER A 225 13.35 9.52 1.26
C SER A 225 13.99 8.30 1.92
N ASP A 226 13.50 7.12 1.59
CA ASP A 226 13.77 5.88 2.31
C ASP A 226 14.89 5.06 1.64
N THR A 227 15.32 5.46 0.43
CA THR A 227 16.35 4.74 -0.35
C THR A 227 17.10 5.71 -1.26
N PRO A 228 18.24 6.27 -0.81
CA PRO A 228 19.05 7.18 -1.62
C PRO A 228 19.39 6.61 -3.01
N GLY A 229 19.23 7.44 -4.05
CA GLY A 229 19.45 7.05 -5.44
C GLY A 229 18.22 6.46 -6.15
N VAL A 230 17.22 5.93 -5.44
CA VAL A 230 15.96 5.49 -6.07
C VAL A 230 15.12 6.71 -6.44
N THR A 231 14.73 6.79 -7.70
CA THR A 231 13.87 7.86 -8.22
C THR A 231 12.50 7.30 -8.62
N SER A 232 11.45 7.88 -8.03
CA SER A 232 10.05 7.68 -8.37
C SER A 232 9.62 8.67 -9.46
N ARG A 233 8.85 8.20 -10.42
CA ARG A 233 8.17 9.02 -11.45
C ARG A 233 6.67 8.76 -11.36
N TYR A 234 5.86 9.81 -11.35
CA TYR A 234 4.41 9.70 -11.21
C TYR A 234 3.71 10.17 -12.49
N ARG A 235 2.62 9.49 -12.88
CA ARG A 235 1.87 9.80 -14.10
C ARG A 235 0.40 9.42 -13.98
N LEU A 236 -0.49 10.39 -14.15
CA LEU A 236 -1.93 10.15 -14.30
C LEU A 236 -2.20 9.23 -15.51
N LEU A 237 -3.11 8.27 -15.35
CA LEU A 237 -3.49 7.31 -16.38
C LEU A 237 -4.97 7.45 -16.73
N GLY A 238 -5.31 7.16 -17.99
CA GLY A 238 -6.70 6.92 -18.38
C GLY A 238 -7.26 5.69 -17.65
N GLY A 239 -8.38 5.86 -16.96
CA GLY A 239 -8.97 4.80 -16.13
C GLY A 239 -10.18 5.23 -15.31
N GLY A 240 -11.11 6.00 -15.87
CA GLY A 240 -12.42 6.27 -15.24
C GLY A 240 -13.33 5.04 -15.19
N GLY A 241 -14.58 5.22 -14.78
CA GLY A 241 -15.62 4.16 -14.80
C GLY A 241 -15.74 3.33 -13.52
N TYR A 242 -15.27 3.84 -12.38
CA TYR A 242 -15.41 3.22 -11.06
C TYR A 242 -16.03 4.23 -10.09
N GLY A 243 -17.01 3.79 -9.29
CA GLY A 243 -17.80 4.66 -8.42
C GLY A 243 -18.51 5.76 -9.21
N ASP A 244 -18.69 6.92 -8.58
CA ASP A 244 -19.12 8.16 -9.25
C ASP A 244 -17.95 8.77 -10.04
N GLU A 245 -16.75 8.62 -9.50
CA GLU A 245 -15.52 9.27 -9.99
C GLU A 245 -14.29 8.47 -9.54
N SER A 246 -13.26 8.38 -10.39
CA SER A 246 -12.01 7.70 -10.02
C SER A 246 -10.77 8.34 -10.62
N VAL A 247 -9.65 8.30 -9.89
CA VAL A 247 -8.32 8.68 -10.34
C VAL A 247 -7.45 7.43 -10.39
N LEU A 248 -6.72 7.21 -11.47
CA LEU A 248 -5.69 6.18 -11.60
C LEU A 248 -4.35 6.85 -11.92
N PHE A 249 -3.27 6.43 -11.27
CA PHE A 249 -1.92 6.82 -11.64
C PHE A 249 -0.91 5.67 -11.48
N GLU A 250 0.18 5.73 -12.24
CA GLU A 250 1.37 4.91 -11.99
C GLU A 250 2.36 5.67 -11.12
N LEU A 251 2.94 4.96 -10.15
CA LEU A 251 4.25 5.21 -9.56
C LEU A 251 5.22 4.26 -10.26
N ARG A 252 6.24 4.81 -10.90
CA ARG A 252 7.29 4.09 -11.63
C ARG A 252 8.64 4.34 -10.98
N ARG A 253 9.29 3.30 -10.46
CA ARG A 253 10.62 3.39 -9.83
C ARG A 253 11.68 2.81 -10.75
N SER A 254 12.76 3.57 -10.95
CA SER A 254 13.96 3.06 -11.63
C SER A 254 15.04 2.74 -10.59
N TYR A 255 15.59 1.52 -10.67
CA TYR A 255 16.78 1.13 -9.92
C TYR A 255 18.04 1.53 -10.71
N SER A 256 19.01 2.13 -10.01
CA SER A 256 20.29 2.50 -10.60
C SER A 256 21.18 1.29 -10.86
N GLU A 257 21.95 1.32 -11.95
CA GLU A 257 22.91 0.27 -12.26
C GLU A 257 23.98 0.18 -11.17
N GLY A 258 24.28 -1.04 -10.72
CA GLY A 258 25.23 -1.32 -9.63
C GLY A 258 24.60 -1.75 -8.30
N ALA A 259 23.28 -1.62 -8.13
CA ALA A 259 22.57 -2.03 -6.89
C ALA A 259 22.46 -3.56 -6.65
N GLY A 260 23.20 -4.39 -7.40
CA GLY A 260 23.19 -5.86 -7.29
C GLY A 260 22.07 -6.58 -8.06
N ASP A 261 20.97 -5.88 -8.37
CA ASP A 261 19.94 -6.35 -9.29
C ASP A 261 20.34 -6.21 -10.77
N PRO A 262 19.77 -7.04 -11.68
CA PRO A 262 20.02 -6.93 -13.10
C PRO A 262 19.38 -5.65 -13.66
N ALA A 263 20.21 -4.77 -14.23
CA ALA A 263 19.81 -3.46 -14.72
C ALA A 263 18.62 -3.48 -15.71
N GLY A 264 17.83 -2.40 -15.67
CA GLY A 264 16.97 -2.00 -16.79
C GLY A 264 15.47 -2.31 -16.70
N ALA A 265 14.96 -2.85 -15.59
CA ALA A 265 13.51 -2.98 -15.36
C ALA A 265 13.00 -1.86 -14.45
N ASP A 266 12.08 -1.03 -14.94
CA ASP A 266 11.27 -0.13 -14.11
C ASP A 266 10.27 -0.97 -13.28
N GLU A 267 10.24 -0.79 -11.96
CA GLU A 267 9.11 -1.24 -11.14
C GLU A 267 7.91 -0.32 -11.38
N ILE A 268 6.74 -0.90 -11.66
CA ILE A 268 5.47 -0.15 -11.78
C ILE A 268 4.53 -0.56 -10.64
N ARG A 269 4.00 0.46 -9.96
CA ARG A 269 2.95 0.37 -8.93
C ARG A 269 1.76 1.21 -9.35
N LEU A 270 0.56 0.63 -9.35
CA LEU A 270 -0.67 1.35 -9.63
C LEU A 270 -1.34 1.82 -8.34
N VAL A 271 -1.86 3.04 -8.39
CA VAL A 271 -2.67 3.64 -7.33
C VAL A 271 -3.99 4.12 -7.93
N ARG A 272 -5.10 3.62 -7.38
CA ARG A 272 -6.44 4.07 -7.75
C ARG A 272 -7.16 4.64 -6.54
N ALA A 273 -7.67 5.87 -6.68
CA ALA A 273 -8.70 6.42 -5.80
C ALA A 273 -10.08 6.30 -6.48
N ILE A 274 -11.12 5.95 -5.73
CA ILE A 274 -12.50 5.79 -6.21
C ILE A 274 -13.46 6.44 -5.21
N ARG A 275 -14.36 7.30 -5.69
CA ARG A 275 -15.35 8.02 -4.89
C ARG A 275 -16.76 7.42 -5.06
N LEU A 276 -17.47 7.26 -3.95
CA LEU A 276 -18.91 7.01 -3.89
C LEU A 276 -19.49 7.97 -2.84
N GLY A 277 -20.26 8.97 -3.27
CA GLY A 277 -20.71 10.06 -2.41
C GLY A 277 -19.55 10.76 -1.69
N ASP A 278 -19.64 10.83 -0.36
CA ASP A 278 -18.61 11.38 0.54
C ASP A 278 -17.56 10.35 1.00
N VAL A 279 -17.55 9.13 0.43
CA VAL A 279 -16.53 8.11 0.70
C VAL A 279 -15.54 8.03 -0.46
N VAL A 280 -14.25 7.94 -0.13
CA VAL A 280 -13.19 7.56 -1.08
C VAL A 280 -12.49 6.29 -0.59
N THR A 281 -12.43 5.26 -1.44
CA THR A 281 -11.46 4.16 -1.29
C THR A 281 -10.21 4.45 -2.11
N VAL A 282 -9.05 4.08 -1.58
CA VAL A 282 -7.76 4.05 -2.27
C VAL A 282 -7.22 2.62 -2.26
N LEU A 283 -6.98 2.09 -3.46
CA LEU A 283 -6.20 0.90 -3.71
C LEU A 283 -4.81 1.32 -4.17
N TRP A 284 -3.83 1.27 -3.27
CA TRP A 284 -2.41 1.40 -3.62
C TRP A 284 -1.78 0.01 -3.60
N GLU A 285 -1.39 -0.49 -4.75
CA GLU A 285 -0.59 -1.72 -4.80
C GLU A 285 0.86 -1.41 -4.41
N GLN A 286 1.36 -2.09 -3.39
CA GLN A 286 2.74 -1.96 -2.89
C GLN A 286 3.66 -3.07 -3.40
N GLY A 287 3.09 -4.14 -3.98
CA GLY A 287 3.84 -5.25 -4.55
C GLY A 287 4.46 -6.19 -3.53
N TRP A 288 5.40 -7.00 -4.03
CA TRP A 288 6.24 -7.93 -3.27
C TRP A 288 7.52 -8.20 -4.09
N GLU A 289 8.70 -8.32 -3.46
CA GLU A 289 9.98 -8.76 -4.06
C GLU A 289 10.25 -8.33 -5.54
N GLY A 290 10.03 -7.06 -5.88
CA GLY A 290 10.35 -6.52 -7.22
C GLY A 290 9.39 -6.94 -8.35
N THR A 291 8.16 -7.38 -8.05
CA THR A 291 7.09 -7.54 -9.04
C THR A 291 6.68 -6.20 -9.66
N SER A 292 5.69 -6.19 -10.55
CA SER A 292 5.01 -4.95 -10.98
C SER A 292 3.53 -5.20 -11.12
N SER A 293 2.74 -4.13 -11.03
CA SER A 293 1.29 -4.17 -11.09
C SER A 293 0.75 -4.76 -12.39
N ASP A 294 0.00 -5.85 -12.31
CA ASP A 294 -0.95 -6.17 -13.38
C ASP A 294 -2.17 -5.25 -13.26
N ARG A 295 -2.33 -4.39 -14.28
CA ARG A 295 -3.51 -3.54 -14.40
C ARG A 295 -4.81 -4.35 -14.47
N SER A 296 -4.81 -5.55 -15.05
CA SER A 296 -6.03 -6.34 -15.19
C SER A 296 -6.57 -6.80 -13.84
N GLN A 297 -5.69 -7.23 -12.93
CA GLN A 297 -6.05 -7.51 -11.54
C GLN A 297 -6.43 -6.23 -10.79
N VAL A 298 -5.66 -5.14 -10.89
CA VAL A 298 -6.02 -3.88 -10.21
C VAL A 298 -7.41 -3.41 -10.63
N ASP A 299 -7.73 -3.47 -11.93
CA ASP A 299 -9.06 -3.15 -12.46
C ASP A 299 -10.15 -4.14 -11.96
N ALA A 300 -9.82 -5.40 -11.68
CA ALA A 300 -10.75 -6.38 -11.09
C ALA A 300 -11.01 -6.17 -9.59
N ASP A 301 -9.96 -5.94 -8.79
CA ASP A 301 -10.06 -5.62 -7.37
C ASP A 301 -10.73 -4.24 -7.15
N SER A 302 -10.57 -3.32 -8.10
CA SER A 302 -11.28 -2.04 -8.14
C SER A 302 -12.80 -2.19 -8.29
N ARG A 303 -13.30 -3.21 -9.01
CA ARG A 303 -14.74 -3.51 -9.06
C ARG A 303 -15.21 -4.00 -7.68
N ARG A 304 -14.51 -4.99 -7.12
CA ARG A 304 -14.78 -5.54 -5.77
C ARG A 304 -14.78 -4.46 -4.68
N ALA A 305 -13.98 -3.41 -4.82
CA ALA A 305 -13.95 -2.27 -3.90
C ALA A 305 -15.11 -1.28 -4.11
N VAL A 306 -15.63 -1.13 -5.33
CA VAL A 306 -16.88 -0.39 -5.58
C VAL A 306 -18.07 -1.15 -5.01
N ASP A 307 -18.13 -2.47 -5.25
CA ASP A 307 -19.23 -3.33 -4.83
C ASP A 307 -19.30 -3.39 -3.29
N ALA A 308 -18.17 -3.63 -2.61
CA ALA A 308 -18.10 -3.61 -1.14
C ALA A 308 -18.36 -2.23 -0.49
N LEU A 309 -18.28 -1.13 -1.25
CA LEU A 309 -18.74 0.19 -0.78
C LEU A 309 -20.24 0.40 -0.99
N ARG A 310 -20.84 -0.14 -2.06
CA ARG A 310 -22.30 -0.12 -2.26
C ARG A 310 -23.02 -0.95 -1.21
N ASP A 311 -22.57 -2.19 -1.00
CA ASP A 311 -23.06 -3.14 0.03
C ASP A 311 -22.97 -2.59 1.48
N TRP A 312 -22.30 -1.46 1.70
CA TRP A 312 -22.23 -0.74 2.98
C TRP A 312 -23.04 0.58 3.00
N LEU A 313 -23.25 1.23 1.86
CA LEU A 313 -23.88 2.55 1.76
C LEU A 313 -25.39 2.49 1.43
N ASP A 314 -25.87 1.37 0.90
CA ASP A 314 -27.29 1.09 0.60
C ASP A 314 -28.07 0.55 1.84
#